data_AF-A0A4S4D917-F1
#
_entry.id   AF-A0A4S4D917-F1
#
_cell.length_a   1.000
_cell.length_b   1.000
_cell.length_c   1.000
_cell.angle_alpha   90.00
_cell.angle_beta   90.00
_cell.angle_gamma   90.00
#
_symmetry.space_group_name_H-M   'P 1'
#
loop_
_entity.id
_entity.type
_entity.pdbx_description
1 polymer ?
#
loop_
_entity_poly.entity_id
_entity_poly.type
_entity_poly.pdbx_seq_one_letter_code
_entity_poly.pdbx_strand_id
1 'polypeptide(L)'
;MEGEALIYLQLHKLSTIKSQEDLQHILSTLWNTRKTGLSAPDKSSLRSLLNLPSSAELDPVLACLRSLIRKCVNENFTGDDILKLFPPDLPLDLQSTLILLFQKYQDQWKEEMSREQVMLL
;
A
#
# COMPACT_ATOMS: atom_id res chain seq x y z
N MET A 1 3.74 -15.26 12.83
CA MET A 1 4.52 -15.41 11.57
C MET A 1 3.67 -15.90 10.41
N GLU A 2 2.61 -16.70 10.59
CA GLU A 2 1.73 -17.11 9.46
C GLU A 2 0.72 -16.02 9.03
N GLY A 3 0.19 -15.24 9.97
CA GLY A 3 -0.82 -14.21 9.68
C GLY A 3 -0.33 -13.06 8.78
N GLU A 4 0.97 -12.72 8.82
CA GLU A 4 1.55 -11.72 7.93
C GLU A 4 1.70 -12.24 6.50
N ALA A 5 2.11 -13.50 6.31
CA ALA A 5 2.19 -14.08 4.97
C ALA A 5 0.81 -14.08 4.26
N LEU A 6 -0.26 -14.36 5.02
CA LEU A 6 -1.62 -14.34 4.51
C LEU A 6 -2.11 -12.93 4.12
N ILE A 7 -1.59 -11.88 4.76
CA ILE A 7 -1.98 -10.50 4.41
C ILE A 7 -1.46 -10.14 3.02
N TYR A 8 -0.25 -10.58 2.67
CA TYR A 8 0.37 -10.23 1.39
C TYR A 8 -0.23 -10.98 0.19
N LEU A 9 -0.95 -12.08 0.42
CA LEU A 9 -1.76 -12.73 -0.63
C LEU A 9 -2.84 -11.79 -1.19
N GLN A 10 -3.24 -10.76 -0.44
CA GLN A 10 -4.20 -9.76 -0.92
C GLN A 10 -3.64 -8.89 -2.06
N LEU A 11 -2.32 -8.86 -2.27
CA LEU A 11 -1.70 -8.14 -3.39
C LEU A 11 -2.18 -8.64 -4.76
N HIS A 12 -2.62 -9.90 -4.87
CA HIS A 12 -3.19 -10.43 -6.10
C HIS A 12 -4.41 -9.64 -6.59
N LYS A 13 -5.17 -9.02 -5.67
CA LYS A 13 -6.32 -8.18 -6.01
C LYS A 13 -5.93 -6.91 -6.76
N LEU A 14 -4.65 -6.50 -6.72
CA LEU A 14 -4.14 -5.37 -7.49
C LEU A 14 -3.88 -5.71 -8.97
N SER A 15 -3.90 -7.00 -9.35
CA SER A 15 -3.65 -7.42 -10.75
C SER A 15 -4.72 -6.92 -11.74
N THR A 16 -5.86 -6.44 -11.22
CA THR A 16 -6.91 -5.77 -12.00
C THR A 16 -6.49 -4.39 -12.47
N ILE A 17 -5.56 -3.74 -11.75
CA ILE A 17 -5.03 -2.42 -12.06
C ILE A 17 -4.06 -2.51 -13.24
N LYS A 18 -4.26 -1.64 -14.24
CA LYS A 18 -3.46 -1.62 -15.47
C LYS A 18 -2.59 -0.38 -15.62
N SER A 19 -2.77 0.63 -14.77
CA SER A 19 -1.99 1.86 -14.82
C SER A 19 -1.17 2.05 -13.55
N GLN A 20 0.03 2.59 -13.70
CA GLN A 20 0.85 3.04 -12.57
C GLN A 20 0.17 4.20 -11.83
N GLU A 21 -0.62 5.02 -12.52
CA GLU A 21 -1.33 6.18 -11.96
C GLU A 21 -2.40 5.74 -10.94
N ASP A 22 -3.12 4.66 -11.23
CA ASP A 22 -4.11 4.08 -10.32
C ASP A 22 -3.44 3.52 -9.06
N LEU A 23 -2.30 2.83 -9.19
CA LEU A 23 -1.53 2.38 -8.04
C LEU A 23 -1.01 3.56 -7.21
N GLN A 24 -0.52 4.62 -7.86
CA GLN A 24 -0.12 5.85 -7.19
C GLN A 24 -1.29 6.49 -6.46
N HIS A 25 -2.48 6.53 -7.07
CA HIS A 25 -3.68 7.08 -6.46
C HIS A 25 -4.08 6.29 -5.20
N ILE A 26 -4.07 4.95 -5.26
CA ILE A 26 -4.35 4.10 -4.10
C ILE A 26 -3.36 4.39 -2.96
N LEU A 27 -2.05 4.33 -3.25
CA LEU A 27 -1.01 4.52 -2.24
C LEU A 27 -1.06 5.92 -1.62
N SER A 28 -1.21 6.95 -2.45
CA SER A 28 -1.30 8.35 -1.99
C SER A 28 -2.54 8.57 -1.14
N THR A 29 -3.69 8.01 -1.54
CA THR A 29 -4.94 8.11 -0.76
C THR A 29 -4.77 7.46 0.61
N LEU A 30 -4.17 6.27 0.68
CA LEU A 30 -3.93 5.58 1.94
C LEU A 30 -2.96 6.33 2.85
N TRP A 31 -1.91 6.92 2.27
CA TRP A 31 -0.96 7.73 3.00
C TRP A 31 -1.60 9.00 3.57
N ASN A 32 -2.33 9.75 2.75
CA ASN A 32 -2.93 11.03 3.13
C ASN A 32 -4.04 10.85 4.19
N THR A 33 -4.73 9.73 4.17
CA THR A 33 -5.80 9.41 5.12
C THR A 33 -5.34 8.56 6.31
N ARG A 34 -4.02 8.36 6.49
CA ARG A 34 -3.48 7.48 7.54
C ARG A 34 -3.89 7.86 8.97
N LYS A 35 -4.15 9.15 9.21
CA LYS A 35 -4.54 9.69 10.53
C LYS A 35 -6.06 9.82 10.71
N THR A 36 -6.77 10.10 9.62
CA THR A 36 -8.22 10.40 9.63
C THR A 36 -9.08 9.19 9.30
N GLY A 37 -8.48 8.14 8.72
CA GLY A 37 -9.20 7.03 8.14
C GLY A 37 -9.76 7.37 6.75
N LEU A 38 -10.07 6.31 5.99
CA LEU A 38 -10.64 6.44 4.65
C LEU A 38 -12.13 6.83 4.74
N SER A 39 -12.55 7.85 3.99
CA SER A 39 -13.94 8.26 3.92
C SER A 39 -14.80 7.27 3.10
N ALA A 40 -16.13 7.31 3.25
CA ALA A 40 -17.05 6.49 2.46
C ALA A 40 -16.89 6.65 0.93
N PRO A 41 -16.74 7.87 0.37
CA PRO A 41 -16.49 8.04 -1.07
C PRO A 41 -15.13 7.47 -1.48
N ASP A 42 -14.06 7.65 -0.68
CA ASP A 42 -12.75 7.06 -0.99
C ASP A 42 -12.83 5.53 -1.02
N LYS A 43 -13.50 4.92 -0.03
CA LYS A 43 -13.69 3.46 0.01
C LYS A 43 -14.42 2.97 -1.23
N SER A 44 -15.45 3.70 -1.66
CA SER A 44 -16.24 3.36 -2.84
C SER A 44 -15.40 3.47 -4.12
N SER A 45 -14.60 4.55 -4.23
CA SER A 45 -13.66 4.78 -5.33
C SER A 45 -12.63 3.65 -5.43
N LEU A 46 -11.91 3.36 -4.33
CA LEU A 46 -10.89 2.31 -4.32
C LEU A 46 -11.49 0.92 -4.57
N ARG A 47 -12.70 0.64 -4.05
CA ARG A 47 -13.40 -0.62 -4.32
C ARG A 47 -13.71 -0.79 -5.81
N SER A 48 -14.23 0.27 -6.44
CA SER A 48 -14.55 0.27 -7.87
C SER A 48 -13.28 0.11 -8.70
N LEU A 49 -12.21 0.82 -8.34
CA LEU A 49 -10.92 0.77 -9.02
C LEU A 49 -10.31 -0.64 -9.01
N LEU A 50 -10.42 -1.35 -7.90
CA LEU A 50 -9.95 -2.72 -7.75
C LEU A 50 -10.92 -3.78 -8.32
N ASN A 51 -12.10 -3.36 -8.80
CA ASN A 51 -13.17 -4.23 -9.26
C ASN A 51 -13.61 -5.27 -8.20
N LEU A 52 -13.74 -4.84 -6.94
CA LEU A 52 -14.13 -5.70 -5.83
C LEU A 52 -15.65 -5.69 -5.60
N PRO A 53 -16.29 -6.85 -5.34
CA PRO A 53 -17.74 -6.93 -5.25
C PRO A 53 -18.29 -6.44 -3.90
N SER A 54 -17.49 -6.42 -2.83
CA SER A 54 -17.94 -6.05 -1.48
C SER A 54 -16.90 -5.23 -0.71
N SER A 55 -17.37 -4.50 0.31
CA SER A 55 -16.47 -3.81 1.25
C SER A 55 -15.66 -4.79 2.11
N ALA A 56 -16.22 -5.98 2.39
CA ALA A 56 -15.53 -7.02 3.15
C ALA A 56 -14.26 -7.54 2.43
N GLU A 57 -14.23 -7.48 1.10
CA GLU A 57 -13.02 -7.80 0.32
C GLU A 57 -12.04 -6.64 0.21
N LEU A 58 -12.50 -5.39 0.40
CA LEU A 58 -11.64 -4.22 0.33
C LEU A 58 -10.75 -4.12 1.56
N ASP A 59 -11.30 -4.32 2.76
CA ASP A 59 -10.58 -4.08 4.01
C ASP A 59 -9.27 -4.88 4.13
N PRO A 60 -9.21 -6.19 3.78
CA PRO A 60 -7.95 -6.95 3.77
C PRO A 60 -6.90 -6.39 2.79
N VAL A 61 -7.31 -5.92 1.61
CA VAL A 61 -6.40 -5.31 0.62
C VAL A 61 -5.83 -4.01 1.18
N LEU A 62 -6.68 -3.17 1.79
CA LEU A 62 -6.21 -1.93 2.40
C LEU A 62 -5.30 -2.20 3.61
N ALA A 63 -5.58 -3.23 4.41
CA ALA A 63 -4.73 -3.63 5.52
C ALA A 63 -3.35 -4.09 5.04
N CYS A 64 -3.31 -4.90 3.97
CA CYS A 64 -2.07 -5.32 3.30
C CYS A 64 -1.24 -4.11 2.85
N LEU A 65 -1.84 -3.19 2.08
CA LEU A 65 -1.15 -2.01 1.59
C LEU A 65 -0.66 -1.09 2.71
N ARG A 66 -1.47 -0.88 3.76
CA ARG A 66 -1.03 -0.11 4.94
C ARG A 66 0.12 -0.76 5.68
N SER A 67 0.16 -2.08 5.75
CA SER A 67 1.29 -2.82 6.33
C SER A 67 2.58 -2.54 5.54
N LEU A 68 2.52 -2.61 4.21
CA LEU A 68 3.67 -2.30 3.34
C LEU A 68 4.12 -0.85 3.47
N ILE A 69 3.19 0.11 3.47
CA ILE A 69 3.50 1.53 3.70
C ILE A 69 4.21 1.71 5.05
N ARG A 70 3.69 1.09 6.11
CA ARG A 70 4.28 1.18 7.45
C ARG A 70 5.70 0.62 7.48
N LYS A 71 5.93 -0.53 6.85
CA LYS A 71 7.26 -1.13 6.73
C LYS A 71 8.22 -0.25 5.92
N CYS A 72 7.77 0.26 4.77
CA CYS A 72 8.55 1.14 3.90
C CYS A 72 9.11 2.38 4.64
N VAL A 73 8.29 2.98 5.51
CA VAL A 73 8.63 4.24 6.18
C VAL A 73 9.39 4.03 7.49
N ASN A 74 9.03 3.02 8.29
CA ASN A 74 9.63 2.82 9.62
C ASN A 74 10.90 1.98 9.60
N GLU A 75 10.99 1.05 8.66
CA GLU A 75 12.16 0.21 8.46
C GLU A 75 12.88 0.81 7.23
N ASN A 76 14.23 0.85 7.22
CA ASN A 76 14.99 1.28 6.04
C ASN A 76 14.91 0.22 4.92
N PHE A 77 13.68 -0.04 4.45
CA PHE A 77 13.36 -1.06 3.48
C PHE A 77 14.07 -0.76 2.18
N THR A 78 14.91 -1.71 1.77
CA THR A 78 15.45 -1.73 0.41
C THR A 78 14.43 -2.38 -0.54
N GLY A 79 14.64 -2.25 -1.86
CA GLY A 79 13.84 -2.96 -2.85
C GLY A 79 13.86 -4.48 -2.66
N ASP A 80 14.97 -5.04 -2.18
CA ASP A 80 15.11 -6.46 -1.91
C ASP A 80 14.30 -6.90 -0.68
N ASP A 81 14.17 -6.04 0.33
CA ASP A 81 13.40 -6.36 1.53
C ASP A 81 11.90 -6.39 1.24
N ILE A 82 11.40 -5.47 0.40
CA ILE A 82 9.98 -5.46 0.04
C ILE A 82 9.63 -6.62 -0.87
N LEU A 83 10.54 -7.02 -1.76
CA LEU A 83 10.35 -8.17 -2.65
C LEU A 83 10.12 -9.46 -1.86
N LYS A 84 10.83 -9.65 -0.73
CA LYS A 84 10.66 -10.82 0.15
C LYS A 84 9.27 -10.94 0.78
N LEU A 85 8.48 -9.85 0.78
CA LEU A 85 7.11 -9.86 1.29
C LEU A 85 6.08 -10.24 0.22
N PHE A 86 6.44 -10.17 -1.06
CA PHE A 86 5.50 -10.44 -2.13
C PHE A 86 5.25 -11.94 -2.29
N PRO A 87 4.01 -12.34 -2.63
CA PRO A 87 3.74 -13.70 -3.06
C PRO A 87 4.62 -14.07 -4.26
N PRO A 88 5.16 -15.30 -4.30
CA PRO A 88 6.06 -15.73 -5.36
C PRO A 88 5.39 -15.77 -6.75
N ASP A 89 4.07 -15.84 -6.80
CA ASP A 89 3.22 -15.89 -7.99
C ASP A 89 2.64 -14.51 -8.38
N LEU A 90 3.03 -13.42 -7.70
CA LEU A 90 2.59 -12.08 -8.07
C LEU A 90 3.15 -11.69 -9.45
N PRO A 91 2.38 -11.07 -10.36
CA PRO A 91 2.90 -10.66 -11.68
C PRO A 91 4.11 -9.72 -11.58
N LEU A 92 5.15 -9.97 -12.39
CA LEU A 92 6.45 -9.27 -12.31
C LEU A 92 6.34 -7.76 -12.59
N ASP A 93 5.45 -7.37 -13.50
CA ASP A 93 5.13 -5.99 -13.82
C ASP A 93 4.52 -5.26 -12.61
N LEU A 94 3.60 -5.92 -11.90
CA LEU A 94 3.02 -5.41 -10.67
C LEU A 94 4.06 -5.32 -9.55
N GLN A 95 4.89 -6.35 -9.37
CA GLN A 95 5.99 -6.34 -8.39
C GLN A 95 6.93 -5.14 -8.62
N SER A 96 7.39 -4.99 -9.87
CA SER A 96 8.33 -3.94 -10.27
C SER A 96 7.72 -2.54 -10.06
N THR A 97 6.45 -2.37 -10.41
CA THR A 97 5.72 -1.11 -10.23
C THR A 97 5.57 -0.76 -8.75
N LEU A 98 5.20 -1.73 -7.90
CA LEU A 98 5.08 -1.51 -6.46
C LEU A 98 6.44 -1.11 -5.86
N ILE A 99 7.52 -1.83 -6.17
CA ILE A 99 8.87 -1.50 -5.68
C ILE A 99 9.25 -0.08 -6.06
N LEU A 100 9.08 0.28 -7.33
CA LEU A 100 9.37 1.62 -7.84
C LEU A 100 8.59 2.70 -7.07
N LEU A 101 7.29 2.49 -6.86
CA LEU A 101 6.45 3.45 -6.14
C LEU A 101 6.82 3.56 -4.67
N PHE A 102 7.08 2.45 -3.98
CA PHE A 102 7.49 2.48 -2.59
C PHE A 102 8.83 3.20 -2.41
N GLN A 103 9.81 2.93 -3.29
CA GLN A 103 11.08 3.64 -3.28
C GLN A 103 10.90 5.14 -3.56
N LYS A 104 10.09 5.49 -4.57
CA LYS A 104 9.78 6.89 -4.92
C LYS A 104 9.20 7.67 -3.73
N TYR A 105 8.30 7.06 -2.97
CA TYR A 105 7.59 7.74 -1.88
C TYR A 105 8.31 7.67 -0.52
N GLN A 106 9.29 6.77 -0.37
CA GLN A 106 9.90 6.47 0.92
C GLN A 106 10.47 7.71 1.62
N ASP A 107 11.29 8.50 0.93
CA ASP A 107 11.95 9.66 1.52
C ASP A 107 10.95 10.76 1.90
N GLN A 108 9.98 11.02 1.02
CA GLN A 108 8.91 11.99 1.28
C GLN A 108 8.10 11.58 2.52
N TRP A 109 7.68 10.32 2.60
CA TRP A 109 6.87 9.83 3.72
C TRP A 109 7.65 9.81 5.04
N LYS A 110 8.94 9.50 5.01
CA LYS A 110 9.83 9.60 6.18
C LYS A 110 9.98 11.04 6.66
N GLU A 111 10.15 11.99 5.74
CA GLU A 111 10.21 13.40 6.06
C GLU A 111 8.91 13.88 6.72
N GLU A 112 7.76 13.58 6.11
CA GLU A 112 6.44 13.92 6.64
C GLU A 112 6.24 13.36 8.05
N MET A 113 6.58 12.09 8.29
CA MET A 113 6.51 11.48 9.63
C MET A 113 7.44 12.16 10.63
N SER A 114 8.65 12.57 10.20
CA SER A 114 9.60 13.25 11.06
C SER A 114 9.09 14.63 11.46
N ARG A 115 8.55 15.41 10.51
CA ARG A 115 7.94 16.73 10.77
C ARG A 115 6.74 16.63 11.71
N GLU A 116 5.92 15.59 11.55
CA GLU A 116 4.77 15.35 12.40
C GLU A 116 5.15 14.99 13.83
N GLN A 117 6.24 14.25 14.04
CA GLN A 117 6.76 13.98 15.39
C GLN A 117 7.27 15.26 16.06
N VAL A 118 7.91 16.15 15.31
CA VAL A 118 8.39 17.44 15.83
C VAL A 118 7.23 18.38 16.22
N MET A 119 6.12 18.37 15.49
CA MET A 119 4.93 19.18 15.83
C MET A 119 4.15 18.70 17.06
N LEU A 120 4.38 17.48 17.53
CA LEU A 120 3.72 16.89 18.70
C LEU A 120 4.56 17.02 19.99
N LEU A 121 5.73 17.65 19.90
CA LEU A 121 6.64 17.99 21.01
C LEU A 121 6.52 19.48 21.36
#